data_AF-A0A7C6K0P8-F1
#
_entry.id   AF-A0A7C6K0P8-F1
#
_cell.length_a   1.000
_cell.length_b   1.000
_cell.length_c   1.000
_cell.angle_alpha   90.00
_cell.angle_beta   90.00
_cell.angle_gamma   90.00
#
_symmetry.space_group_name_H-M   'P 1'
#
loop_
_entity.id
_entity.type
_entity.pdbx_description
1 polymer ?
#
loop_
_entity_poly.entity_id
_entity_poly.type
_entity_poly.pdbx_seq_one_letter_code
_entity_poly.pdbx_strand_id
1 'polypeptide(L)'
;MKVKRLIGIIMVTIMFTMFATPAQKVDAAGYIKVNEFVKLLVMELGLEVDESKLEPHIEAAKAAGILKEGDFKKYTGNLTREDLAVLANRADEYLNGDTVKEKLINTILEKRISDISSVAVGKRKDVAKVMAKGIIIGYGNGTYSQDRAFKGKGHVTPAAAKSVISLVLDPEKRAKISPDGQLIRTTNLPKYEKYYPYILASFPNQYYDWKFSYEGQAKVNPRTDERIPYVYLEEYASPKDIDKITDFDDFKSVREEYLDLWVQKAKTYAECVFNADYRTIDDKWANTLLSADYSYGHDNLVKREKESIKQYIKDMKANRTVIESSKIAVDGSSLYYFDGVYTLRVYVKYRVLSSKVGYGVDTDTLIMENPYGKILYTRYPIVCLRSYTIGKWKESYFDVELGWYANKSPDNIGIFYAVWDELLYDKRRVD
;
A
#
# COMPACT_ATOMS: atom_id res chain seq x y z
N MET A 1 -33.73 -1.21 41.34
CA MET A 1 -33.14 -2.57 41.34
C MET A 1 -32.24 -2.67 40.12
N LYS A 2 -30.92 -2.60 40.31
CA LYS A 2 -29.92 -2.52 39.22
C LYS A 2 -29.71 -3.91 38.63
N VAL A 3 -30.17 -4.13 37.40
CA VAL A 3 -29.87 -5.36 36.65
C VAL A 3 -28.42 -5.24 36.16
N LYS A 4 -27.55 -6.05 36.76
CA LYS A 4 -26.14 -6.19 36.36
C LYS A 4 -26.09 -6.70 34.91
N ARG A 5 -25.54 -5.89 33.99
CA ARG A 5 -25.08 -6.38 32.69
C ARG A 5 -23.91 -7.33 32.95
N LEU A 6 -24.13 -8.61 32.68
CA LEU A 6 -23.08 -9.62 32.65
C LEU A 6 -22.21 -9.35 31.42
N ILE A 7 -21.11 -8.61 31.59
CA ILE A 7 -20.06 -8.49 30.58
C ILE A 7 -19.30 -9.82 30.63
N GLY A 8 -19.75 -10.78 29.84
CA GLY A 8 -18.95 -11.95 29.51
C GLY A 8 -17.76 -11.48 28.67
N ILE A 9 -16.57 -11.53 29.26
CA ILE A 9 -15.30 -11.37 28.56
C ILE A 9 -15.18 -12.56 27.60
N ILE A 10 -15.68 -12.38 26.38
CA ILE A 10 -15.28 -13.21 25.25
C ILE A 10 -13.93 -12.64 24.81
N MET A 11 -12.84 -13.37 25.07
CA MET A 11 -11.60 -13.16 24.35
C MET A 11 -11.90 -13.36 22.86
N VAL A 12 -11.99 -12.26 22.12
CA VAL A 12 -12.26 -12.26 20.68
C VAL A 12 -10.95 -12.62 19.95
N THR A 13 -10.75 -13.92 19.73
CA THR A 13 -9.82 -14.44 18.71
C THR A 13 -10.59 -14.66 17.40
N ILE A 14 -11.17 -13.58 16.87
CA ILE A 14 -11.95 -13.51 15.63
C ILE A 14 -11.46 -12.21 14.97
N MET A 15 -10.90 -12.09 13.77
CA MET A 15 -11.06 -12.83 12.53
C MET A 15 -9.89 -12.39 11.61
N PHE A 16 -9.09 -13.32 11.10
CA PHE A 16 -8.30 -13.07 9.87
C PHE A 16 -8.54 -14.14 8.79
N THR A 17 -9.49 -15.06 9.01
CA THR A 17 -9.73 -16.19 8.10
C THR A 17 -10.97 -16.08 7.22
N MET A 18 -11.86 -15.10 7.38
CA MET A 18 -13.13 -15.14 6.63
C MET A 18 -13.12 -14.61 5.18
N PHE A 19 -12.01 -14.09 4.65
CA PHE A 19 -11.96 -13.70 3.23
C PHE A 19 -10.63 -14.07 2.52
N ALA A 20 -9.87 -15.02 3.06
CA ALA A 20 -8.59 -15.48 2.50
C ALA A 20 -8.59 -16.94 2.01
N THR A 21 -9.75 -17.55 1.76
CA THR A 21 -9.84 -18.88 1.12
C THR A 21 -10.36 -18.77 -0.32
N PRO A 22 -9.73 -19.44 -1.30
CA PRO A 22 -10.37 -19.69 -2.59
C PRO A 22 -11.57 -20.60 -2.35
N ALA A 23 -12.75 -20.18 -2.83
CA ALA A 23 -13.97 -20.99 -3.00
C ALA A 23 -14.18 -22.10 -1.96
N GLN A 24 -14.45 -21.76 -0.69
CA GLN A 24 -15.02 -22.74 0.22
C GLN A 24 -16.50 -22.98 -0.11
N LYS A 25 -16.85 -24.27 -0.22
CA LYS A 25 -18.21 -24.79 -0.40
C LYS A 25 -19.18 -24.01 0.49
N VAL A 26 -20.24 -23.49 -0.13
CA VAL A 26 -21.37 -22.85 0.54
C VAL A 26 -21.98 -23.90 1.46
N ASP A 27 -21.84 -23.68 2.77
CA ASP A 27 -22.53 -24.44 3.81
C ASP A 27 -24.05 -24.38 3.57
N ALA A 28 -24.81 -25.34 4.07
CA ALA A 28 -26.24 -25.55 3.78
C ALA A 28 -27.22 -24.39 4.12
N ALA A 29 -26.72 -23.24 4.59
CA ALA A 29 -27.50 -22.04 4.83
C ALA A 29 -27.57 -21.18 3.55
N GLY A 30 -28.77 -21.01 2.98
CA GLY A 30 -28.98 -20.16 1.80
C GLY A 30 -28.56 -18.70 1.99
N TYR A 31 -28.76 -17.89 0.95
CA TYR A 31 -28.45 -16.45 0.97
C TYR A 31 -29.54 -15.65 1.68
N ILE A 32 -29.14 -14.57 2.37
CA ILE A 32 -30.08 -13.65 3.04
C ILE A 32 -30.79 -12.78 2.01
N LYS A 33 -32.08 -12.52 2.21
CA LYS A 33 -32.86 -11.59 1.38
C LYS A 33 -32.71 -10.14 1.86
N VAL A 34 -33.03 -9.18 1.00
CA VAL A 34 -32.94 -7.75 1.34
C VAL A 34 -33.84 -7.40 2.53
N ASN A 35 -35.11 -7.84 2.54
CA ASN A 35 -36.05 -7.57 3.64
C ASN A 35 -35.60 -8.18 4.97
N GLU A 36 -35.04 -9.39 4.95
CA GLU A 36 -34.49 -10.07 6.13
C GLU A 36 -33.31 -9.29 6.71
N PHE A 37 -32.40 -8.81 5.84
CA PHE A 37 -31.28 -7.99 6.27
C PHE A 37 -31.73 -6.65 6.84
N VAL A 38 -32.63 -5.93 6.15
CA VAL A 38 -33.16 -4.65 6.62
C VAL A 38 -33.85 -4.82 7.97
N LYS A 39 -34.63 -5.88 8.16
CA LYS A 39 -35.23 -6.20 9.46
C LYS A 39 -34.18 -6.35 10.56
N LEU A 40 -33.14 -7.17 10.33
CA LEU A 40 -32.05 -7.34 11.30
C LEU A 40 -31.37 -6.02 11.62
N LEU A 41 -31.06 -5.23 10.60
CA LEU A 41 -30.41 -3.93 10.74
C LEU A 41 -31.26 -2.96 11.59
N VAL A 42 -32.54 -2.78 11.25
CA VAL A 42 -33.49 -1.91 11.96
C VAL A 42 -33.61 -2.31 13.44
N MET A 43 -33.74 -3.60 13.72
CA MET A 43 -33.84 -4.11 15.09
C MET A 43 -32.57 -3.85 15.90
N GLU A 44 -31.40 -4.10 15.32
CA GLU A 44 -30.11 -3.93 16.00
C GLU A 44 -29.73 -2.45 16.18
N LEU A 45 -30.18 -1.56 15.29
CA LEU A 45 -30.08 -0.11 15.48
C LEU A 45 -31.08 0.44 16.50
N GLY A 46 -32.08 -0.35 16.92
CA GLY A 46 -33.12 0.08 17.84
C GLY A 46 -34.02 1.18 17.27
N LEU A 47 -34.26 1.16 15.95
CA LEU A 47 -35.15 2.13 15.31
C LEU A 47 -36.61 1.86 15.69
N GLU A 48 -37.41 2.91 15.79
CA GLU A 48 -38.85 2.79 16.05
C GLU A 48 -39.56 2.13 14.85
N VAL A 49 -40.44 1.17 15.15
CA VAL A 49 -41.17 0.38 14.15
C VAL A 49 -42.67 0.53 14.39
N ASP A 50 -43.39 1.04 13.39
CA ASP A 50 -44.85 1.10 13.38
C ASP A 50 -45.42 -0.21 12.79
N GLU A 51 -45.78 -1.14 13.67
CA GLU A 51 -46.33 -2.46 13.30
C GLU A 51 -47.68 -2.39 12.56
N SER A 52 -48.31 -1.22 12.45
CA SER A 52 -49.53 -1.06 11.64
C SER A 52 -49.26 -1.01 10.14
N LYS A 53 -48.01 -0.81 9.72
CA LYS A 53 -47.60 -0.74 8.30
C LYS A 53 -47.44 -2.14 7.71
N LEU A 54 -47.64 -2.24 6.39
CA LEU A 54 -47.51 -3.50 5.65
C LEU A 54 -46.08 -4.07 5.66
N GLU A 55 -45.07 -3.21 5.52
CA GLU A 55 -43.66 -3.57 5.59
C GLU A 55 -42.95 -2.71 6.65
N PRO A 56 -43.20 -2.95 7.95
CA PRO A 56 -42.94 -1.96 8.98
C PRO A 56 -41.45 -1.66 9.17
N HIS A 57 -40.59 -2.66 8.98
CA HIS A 57 -39.13 -2.48 9.05
C HIS A 57 -38.56 -1.77 7.82
N ILE A 58 -39.15 -1.99 6.63
CA ILE A 58 -38.75 -1.28 5.40
C ILE A 58 -39.05 0.21 5.56
N GLU A 59 -40.24 0.54 6.05
CA GLU A 59 -40.65 1.93 6.27
C GLU A 59 -39.81 2.61 7.36
N ALA A 60 -39.48 1.91 8.46
CA ALA A 60 -38.55 2.41 9.48
C ALA A 60 -37.16 2.72 8.89
N ALA A 61 -36.61 1.83 8.06
CA ALA A 61 -35.33 2.04 7.39
C ALA A 61 -35.37 3.22 6.40
N LYS A 62 -36.50 3.44 5.72
CA LYS A 62 -36.71 4.62 4.86
C LYS A 62 -36.76 5.91 5.65
N ALA A 63 -37.49 5.93 6.77
CA ALA A 63 -37.58 7.09 7.66
C ALA A 63 -36.21 7.49 8.21
N ALA A 64 -35.36 6.50 8.51
CA ALA A 64 -33.96 6.73 8.92
C ALA A 64 -33.01 7.10 7.77
N GLY A 65 -33.48 7.12 6.52
CA GLY A 65 -32.66 7.42 5.33
C GLY A 65 -31.67 6.31 4.94
N ILE A 66 -31.72 5.15 5.60
CA ILE A 66 -30.88 3.99 5.32
C ILE A 66 -31.30 3.34 4.00
N LEU A 67 -32.60 3.23 3.80
CA LEU A 67 -33.22 2.75 2.56
C LEU A 67 -33.85 3.92 1.81
N LYS A 68 -33.75 3.94 0.48
CA LYS A 68 -34.37 4.96 -0.38
C LYS A 68 -35.33 4.32 -1.37
N GLU A 69 -36.33 5.09 -1.77
CA GLU A 69 -37.29 4.65 -2.78
C GLU A 69 -36.56 4.34 -4.10
N GLY A 70 -36.88 3.20 -4.70
CA GLY A 70 -36.23 2.74 -5.92
C GLY A 70 -34.85 2.09 -5.76
N ASP A 71 -34.27 2.00 -4.56
CA ASP A 71 -33.01 1.26 -4.34
C ASP A 71 -33.12 -0.21 -4.79
N PHE A 72 -34.30 -0.81 -4.60
CA PHE A 72 -34.58 -2.20 -4.95
C PHE A 72 -35.90 -2.33 -5.69
N LYS A 73 -35.91 -3.16 -6.75
CA LYS A 73 -37.16 -3.52 -7.44
C LYS A 73 -38.05 -4.44 -6.60
N LYS A 74 -37.43 -5.29 -5.78
CA LYS A 74 -38.09 -6.27 -4.90
C LYS A 74 -37.22 -6.51 -3.67
N TYR A 75 -37.81 -6.50 -2.48
CA TYR A 75 -37.10 -6.78 -1.22
C TYR A 75 -36.95 -8.27 -0.91
N THR A 76 -37.60 -9.15 -1.68
CA THR A 76 -37.53 -10.61 -1.51
C THR A 76 -36.38 -11.28 -2.27
N GLY A 77 -35.59 -10.50 -3.02
CA GLY A 77 -34.40 -11.00 -3.71
C GLY A 77 -33.21 -11.20 -2.77
N ASN A 78 -32.25 -12.04 -3.17
CA ASN A 78 -31.01 -12.24 -2.44
C ASN A 78 -30.20 -10.94 -2.38
N LEU A 79 -29.70 -10.60 -1.19
CA LEU A 79 -28.86 -9.44 -0.98
C LEU A 79 -27.50 -9.65 -1.66
N THR A 80 -27.08 -8.68 -2.48
CA THR A 80 -25.74 -8.66 -3.07
C THR A 80 -24.75 -7.91 -2.17
N ARG A 81 -23.45 -8.12 -2.36
CA ARG A 81 -22.39 -7.41 -1.61
C ARG A 81 -22.39 -5.90 -1.87
N GLU A 82 -22.69 -5.46 -3.08
CA GLU A 82 -22.82 -4.02 -3.38
C GLU A 82 -24.07 -3.40 -2.72
N ASP A 83 -25.17 -4.14 -2.61
CA ASP A 83 -26.36 -3.70 -1.86
C ASP A 83 -26.10 -3.62 -0.36
N LEU A 84 -25.41 -4.64 0.17
CA LEU A 84 -24.97 -4.66 1.56
C LEU A 84 -24.08 -3.44 1.88
N ALA A 85 -23.16 -3.06 0.98
CA ALA A 85 -22.32 -1.87 1.17
C ALA A 85 -23.13 -0.58 1.24
N VAL A 86 -24.13 -0.41 0.36
CA VAL A 86 -25.01 0.76 0.36
C VAL A 86 -25.75 0.87 1.69
N LEU A 87 -26.41 -0.20 2.12
CA LEU A 87 -27.17 -0.21 3.36
C LEU A 87 -26.28 -0.05 4.59
N ALA A 88 -25.13 -0.72 4.63
CA ALA A 88 -24.17 -0.61 5.73
C ALA A 88 -23.54 0.78 5.83
N ASN A 89 -23.18 1.41 4.71
CA ASN A 89 -22.63 2.76 4.73
C ASN A 89 -23.64 3.77 5.28
N ARG A 90 -24.90 3.72 4.82
CA ARG A 90 -25.92 4.67 5.24
C ARG A 90 -26.34 4.45 6.70
N ALA A 91 -26.41 3.19 7.15
CA ALA A 91 -26.63 2.89 8.56
C ALA A 91 -25.47 3.37 9.44
N ASP A 92 -24.23 3.23 8.97
CA ASP A 92 -23.08 3.79 9.66
C ASP A 92 -23.11 5.32 9.70
N GLU A 93 -23.45 5.99 8.60
CA GLU A 93 -23.57 7.46 8.57
C GLU A 93 -24.70 7.96 9.47
N TYR A 94 -25.80 7.21 9.58
CA TYR A 94 -26.88 7.49 10.52
C TYR A 94 -26.41 7.46 11.98
N LEU A 95 -25.56 6.50 12.35
CA LEU A 95 -25.07 6.34 13.73
C LEU A 95 -23.87 7.23 14.05
N ASN A 96 -22.93 7.34 13.12
CA ASN A 96 -21.57 7.83 13.35
C ASN A 96 -21.21 9.07 12.50
N GLY A 97 -22.12 9.51 11.61
CA GLY A 97 -21.88 10.61 10.68
C GLY A 97 -21.02 10.25 9.47
N ASP A 98 -20.97 11.15 8.48
CA ASP A 98 -20.10 11.03 7.31
C ASP A 98 -18.72 11.64 7.60
N THR A 99 -17.73 10.78 7.81
CA THR A 99 -16.38 11.16 8.26
C THR A 99 -15.29 10.90 7.22
N VAL A 100 -15.61 10.30 6.07
CA VAL A 100 -14.61 9.87 5.08
C VAL A 100 -14.31 11.01 4.11
N LYS A 101 -13.05 11.44 4.06
CA LYS A 101 -12.57 12.50 3.14
C LYS A 101 -12.72 12.07 1.67
N GLU A 102 -13.15 12.99 0.80
CA GLU A 102 -13.34 12.73 -0.63
C GLU A 102 -12.04 12.27 -1.33
N LYS A 103 -10.87 12.81 -0.94
CA LYS A 103 -9.55 12.37 -1.45
C LYS A 103 -9.36 10.85 -1.27
N LEU A 104 -9.70 10.31 -0.09
CA LEU A 104 -9.57 8.88 0.19
C LEU A 104 -10.57 8.03 -0.61
N ILE A 105 -11.80 8.53 -0.77
CA ILE A 105 -12.83 7.87 -1.60
C ILE A 105 -12.32 7.70 -3.04
N ASN A 106 -11.78 8.78 -3.62
CA ASN A 106 -11.24 8.77 -4.98
C ASN A 106 -10.04 7.82 -5.09
N THR A 107 -9.09 7.88 -4.14
CA THR A 107 -7.95 6.94 -4.09
C THR A 107 -8.43 5.48 -4.06
N ILE A 108 -9.44 5.16 -3.26
CA ILE A 108 -9.97 3.79 -3.16
C ILE A 108 -10.60 3.34 -4.48
N LEU A 109 -11.43 4.19 -5.09
CA LEU A 109 -12.09 3.90 -6.36
C LEU A 109 -11.11 3.69 -7.50
N GLU A 110 -10.07 4.51 -7.56
CA GLU A 110 -9.08 4.49 -8.65
C GLU A 110 -8.07 3.36 -8.47
N LYS A 111 -7.66 3.05 -7.24
CA LYS A 111 -6.43 2.28 -6.99
C LYS A 111 -6.59 1.07 -6.05
N ARG A 112 -7.68 0.96 -5.30
CA ARG A 112 -7.80 -0.06 -4.23
C ARG A 112 -8.84 -1.14 -4.52
N ILE A 113 -9.68 -0.95 -5.54
CA ILE A 113 -10.73 -1.92 -5.93
C ILE A 113 -10.50 -2.38 -7.38
N SER A 114 -9.90 -3.56 -7.52
CA SER A 114 -9.51 -4.12 -8.82
C SER A 114 -10.68 -4.41 -9.79
N ASP A 115 -11.87 -4.69 -9.25
CA ASP A 115 -13.08 -5.04 -10.01
C ASP A 115 -14.18 -3.98 -9.89
N ILE A 116 -13.81 -2.71 -9.62
CA ILE A 116 -14.77 -1.61 -9.42
C ILE A 116 -15.68 -1.37 -10.62
N SER A 117 -15.20 -1.67 -11.83
CA SER A 117 -15.98 -1.58 -13.06
C SER A 117 -17.22 -2.49 -13.05
N SER A 118 -17.18 -3.61 -12.32
CA SER A 118 -18.29 -4.53 -12.15
C SER A 118 -19.36 -4.06 -11.16
N VAL A 119 -19.01 -3.10 -10.30
CA VAL A 119 -19.94 -2.48 -9.35
C VAL A 119 -20.76 -1.42 -10.07
N ALA A 120 -22.07 -1.40 -9.81
CA ALA A 120 -22.98 -0.40 -10.38
C ALA A 120 -22.53 1.03 -10.00
N VAL A 121 -22.47 1.94 -10.97
CA VAL A 121 -21.91 3.30 -10.82
C VAL A 121 -22.49 4.04 -9.60
N GLY A 122 -23.81 4.01 -9.43
CA GLY A 122 -24.49 4.67 -8.31
C GLY A 122 -24.18 4.11 -6.92
N LYS A 123 -23.52 2.94 -6.82
CA LYS A 123 -23.16 2.28 -5.56
C LYS A 123 -21.67 2.38 -5.22
N ARG A 124 -20.84 2.82 -6.18
CA ARG A 124 -19.37 2.81 -6.04
C ARG A 124 -18.89 3.65 -4.87
N LYS A 125 -19.51 4.82 -4.63
CA LYS A 125 -19.15 5.69 -3.50
C LYS A 125 -19.41 5.02 -2.15
N ASP A 126 -20.56 4.38 -1.97
CA ASP A 126 -20.86 3.62 -0.74
C ASP A 126 -19.89 2.44 -0.57
N VAL A 127 -19.56 1.74 -1.65
CA VAL A 127 -18.55 0.67 -1.65
C VAL A 127 -17.17 1.18 -1.20
N ALA A 128 -16.73 2.32 -1.73
CA ALA A 128 -15.47 2.93 -1.32
C ALA A 128 -15.50 3.36 0.15
N LYS A 129 -16.61 3.92 0.63
CA LYS A 129 -16.78 4.33 2.03
C LYS A 129 -16.75 3.16 3.00
N VAL A 130 -17.44 2.05 2.74
CA VAL A 130 -17.38 0.88 3.64
C VAL A 130 -15.99 0.25 3.67
N MET A 131 -15.22 0.35 2.57
CA MET A 131 -13.81 -0.07 2.55
C MET A 131 -12.93 0.89 3.35
N ALA A 132 -13.08 2.21 3.16
CA ALA A 132 -12.36 3.23 3.92
C ALA A 132 -12.58 3.11 5.44
N LYS A 133 -13.81 2.78 5.82
CA LYS A 133 -14.23 2.58 7.21
C LYS A 133 -13.80 1.23 7.77
N GLY A 134 -13.35 0.28 6.94
CA GLY A 134 -13.01 -1.08 7.38
C GLY A 134 -14.22 -1.94 7.79
N ILE A 135 -15.42 -1.62 7.30
CA ILE A 135 -16.67 -2.36 7.55
C ILE A 135 -16.77 -3.58 6.63
N ILE A 136 -16.47 -3.39 5.34
CA ILE A 136 -16.43 -4.48 4.36
C ILE A 136 -15.06 -4.47 3.71
N ILE A 137 -14.29 -5.54 3.92
CA ILE A 137 -13.03 -5.75 3.22
C ILE A 137 -13.26 -6.56 1.94
N GLY A 138 -12.50 -6.22 0.89
CA GLY A 138 -12.45 -7.03 -0.33
C GLY A 138 -11.65 -8.32 -0.13
N TYR A 139 -11.50 -9.10 -1.20
CA TYR A 139 -10.66 -10.30 -1.27
C TYR A 139 -9.26 -9.92 -1.76
N GLY A 140 -8.22 -10.47 -1.13
CA GLY A 140 -6.84 -10.15 -1.48
C GLY A 140 -6.45 -10.64 -2.87
N ASN A 141 -5.73 -9.81 -3.63
CA ASN A 141 -5.17 -10.15 -4.94
C ASN A 141 -3.74 -10.75 -4.84
N GLY A 142 -3.44 -11.39 -3.71
CA GLY A 142 -2.15 -12.03 -3.44
C GLY A 142 -1.11 -11.10 -2.80
N THR A 143 0.09 -11.65 -2.55
CA THR A 143 1.20 -10.93 -1.92
C THR A 143 1.63 -9.72 -2.74
N TYR A 144 1.96 -8.62 -2.05
CA TYR A 144 2.34 -7.33 -2.63
C TYR A 144 1.26 -6.69 -3.52
N SER A 145 0.00 -7.12 -3.42
CA SER A 145 -1.12 -6.38 -4.02
C SER A 145 -1.40 -5.11 -3.24
N GLN A 146 -1.74 -4.03 -3.94
CA GLN A 146 -2.21 -2.78 -3.35
C GLN A 146 -3.73 -2.60 -3.52
N ASP A 147 -4.39 -3.59 -4.10
CA ASP A 147 -5.82 -3.60 -4.38
C ASP A 147 -6.46 -4.91 -3.92
N ARG A 148 -7.80 -4.89 -3.87
CA ARG A 148 -8.63 -6.05 -3.54
C ARG A 148 -9.78 -6.17 -4.51
N ALA A 149 -10.28 -7.38 -4.71
CA ALA A 149 -11.54 -7.60 -5.43
C ALA A 149 -12.71 -7.42 -4.46
N PHE A 150 -13.68 -6.56 -4.77
CA PHE A 150 -14.86 -6.35 -3.94
C PHE A 150 -15.92 -7.44 -4.15
N LYS A 151 -16.03 -7.96 -5.37
CA LYS A 151 -17.02 -8.96 -5.82
C LYS A 151 -18.46 -8.52 -5.56
N GLY A 152 -18.83 -7.33 -6.03
CA GLY A 152 -20.09 -6.66 -5.70
C GLY A 152 -21.36 -7.48 -5.99
N LYS A 153 -21.36 -8.30 -7.05
CA LYS A 153 -22.53 -9.13 -7.43
C LYS A 153 -22.67 -10.42 -6.62
N GLY A 154 -21.71 -10.76 -5.78
CA GLY A 154 -21.79 -11.96 -4.94
C GLY A 154 -22.92 -11.86 -3.93
N HIS A 155 -23.62 -12.97 -3.69
CA HIS A 155 -24.68 -13.04 -2.69
C HIS A 155 -24.13 -13.19 -1.27
N VAL A 156 -24.88 -12.66 -0.31
CA VAL A 156 -24.47 -12.55 1.09
C VAL A 156 -25.12 -13.67 1.92
N THR A 157 -24.33 -14.31 2.79
CA THR A 157 -24.87 -15.27 3.76
C THR A 157 -25.39 -14.55 5.01
N PRO A 158 -26.35 -15.12 5.76
CA PRO A 158 -26.82 -14.53 7.01
C PRO A 158 -25.70 -14.26 8.03
N ALA A 159 -24.68 -15.11 8.09
CA ALA A 159 -23.52 -14.93 8.96
C ALA A 159 -22.71 -13.68 8.57
N ALA A 160 -22.38 -13.52 7.28
CA ALA A 160 -21.65 -12.35 6.79
C ALA A 160 -22.44 -11.05 7.02
N ALA A 161 -23.75 -11.07 6.82
CA ALA A 161 -24.64 -9.94 7.10
C ALA A 161 -24.59 -9.52 8.58
N LYS A 162 -24.71 -10.48 9.51
CA LYS A 162 -24.62 -10.20 10.96
C LYS A 162 -23.25 -9.65 11.35
N SER A 163 -22.17 -10.17 10.78
CA SER A 163 -20.83 -9.62 11.00
C SER A 163 -20.73 -8.16 10.57
N VAL A 164 -21.28 -7.80 9.41
CA VAL A 164 -21.30 -6.41 8.94
C VAL A 164 -22.11 -5.50 9.87
N ILE A 165 -23.28 -5.95 10.34
CA ILE A 165 -24.08 -5.18 11.32
C ILE A 165 -23.25 -4.91 12.59
N SER A 166 -22.55 -5.93 13.13
CA SER A 166 -21.69 -5.73 14.29
C SER A 166 -20.58 -4.70 14.07
N LEU A 167 -20.06 -4.57 12.85
CA LEU A 167 -19.01 -3.59 12.52
C LEU A 167 -19.59 -2.18 12.31
N VAL A 168 -20.83 -2.08 11.85
CA VAL A 168 -21.58 -0.82 11.77
C VAL A 168 -21.82 -0.27 13.18
N LEU A 169 -22.30 -1.11 14.10
CA LEU A 169 -22.62 -0.73 15.48
C LEU A 169 -21.40 -0.39 16.35
N ASP A 170 -20.24 -0.98 16.04
CA ASP A 170 -19.04 -0.88 16.87
C ASP A 170 -17.79 -0.57 16.03
N PRO A 171 -17.44 0.72 15.90
CA PRO A 171 -16.25 1.16 15.16
C PRO A 171 -14.93 0.53 15.61
N GLU A 172 -14.79 0.13 16.88
CA GLU A 172 -13.54 -0.44 17.39
C GLU A 172 -13.25 -1.84 16.83
N LYS A 173 -14.29 -2.55 16.38
CA LYS A 173 -14.16 -3.87 15.73
C LYS A 173 -13.78 -3.79 14.25
N ARG A 174 -13.81 -2.60 13.64
CA ARG A 174 -13.53 -2.43 12.22
C ARG A 174 -12.10 -2.79 11.88
N ALA A 175 -11.91 -3.27 10.66
CA ALA A 175 -10.58 -3.47 10.12
C ALA A 175 -9.84 -2.12 10.10
N LYS A 176 -8.55 -2.14 10.45
CA LYS A 176 -7.71 -0.93 10.37
C LYS A 176 -7.30 -0.72 8.92
N ILE A 177 -7.42 0.53 8.45
CA ILE A 177 -7.17 0.92 7.06
C ILE A 177 -6.08 2.00 7.06
N SER A 178 -5.12 1.89 6.16
CA SER A 178 -4.04 2.88 5.99
C SER A 178 -4.59 4.20 5.44
N PRO A 179 -3.83 5.31 5.57
CA PRO A 179 -4.27 6.61 5.07
C PRO A 179 -4.64 6.63 3.58
N ASP A 180 -4.09 5.72 2.78
CA ASP A 180 -4.34 5.55 1.34
C ASP A 180 -5.31 4.40 1.01
N GLY A 181 -6.00 3.83 2.00
CA GLY A 181 -7.11 2.90 1.79
C GLY A 181 -6.75 1.41 1.71
N GLN A 182 -5.57 1.00 2.14
CA GLN A 182 -5.15 -0.41 2.16
C GLN A 182 -5.43 -1.07 3.52
N LEU A 183 -5.64 -2.39 3.51
CA LEU A 183 -5.89 -3.15 4.73
C LEU A 183 -4.60 -3.28 5.58
N ILE A 184 -4.67 -2.86 6.83
CA ILE A 184 -3.63 -3.07 7.84
C ILE A 184 -3.89 -4.41 8.55
N ARG A 185 -2.82 -5.19 8.78
CA ARG A 185 -2.89 -6.37 9.65
C ARG A 185 -2.41 -6.04 11.05
N THR A 186 -3.02 -6.68 12.04
CA THR A 186 -2.72 -6.51 13.47
C THR A 186 -2.18 -7.78 14.13
N THR A 187 -2.00 -8.83 13.33
CA THR A 187 -1.49 -10.14 13.76
C THR A 187 -0.39 -10.62 12.81
N ASN A 188 0.40 -11.59 13.26
CA ASN A 188 1.58 -12.09 12.53
C ASN A 188 2.52 -10.94 12.11
N LEU A 189 2.76 -10.00 13.02
CA LEU A 189 3.53 -8.79 12.72
C LEU A 189 5.03 -9.10 12.53
N PRO A 190 5.74 -8.31 11.70
CA PRO A 190 7.20 -8.39 11.59
C PRO A 190 7.88 -8.12 12.92
N LYS A 191 9.12 -8.60 13.08
CA LYS A 191 9.96 -8.32 14.25
C LYS A 191 10.21 -6.82 14.42
N TYR A 192 10.27 -6.09 13.31
CA TYR A 192 10.50 -4.64 13.30
C TYR A 192 9.22 -3.80 13.35
N GLU A 193 8.05 -4.37 13.63
CA GLU A 193 6.76 -3.66 13.59
C GLU A 193 6.76 -2.33 14.36
N LYS A 194 7.44 -2.27 15.52
CA LYS A 194 7.42 -1.12 16.42
C LYS A 194 7.99 0.16 15.80
N TYR A 195 8.73 0.03 14.70
CA TYR A 195 9.33 1.14 13.95
C TYR A 195 8.47 1.62 12.79
N TYR A 196 7.34 0.95 12.51
CA TYR A 196 6.42 1.31 11.44
C TYR A 196 5.15 1.94 12.00
N PRO A 197 4.52 2.88 11.26
CA PRO A 197 3.22 3.41 11.64
C PRO A 197 2.10 2.37 11.46
N TYR A 198 2.26 1.44 10.51
CA TYR A 198 1.35 0.32 10.25
C TYR A 198 2.03 -0.74 9.39
N ILE A 199 1.44 -1.94 9.34
CA ILE A 199 1.90 -3.07 8.52
C ILE A 199 0.77 -3.50 7.57
N LEU A 200 1.02 -3.43 6.27
CA LEU A 200 0.03 -3.84 5.27
C LEU A 200 -0.20 -5.36 5.27
N ALA A 201 -1.46 -5.76 5.11
CA ALA A 201 -1.87 -7.16 5.14
C ALA A 201 -1.35 -7.99 3.95
N SER A 202 -1.10 -7.36 2.80
CA SER A 202 -0.59 -8.01 1.60
C SER A 202 0.95 -8.10 1.55
N PHE A 203 1.65 -7.41 2.45
CA PHE A 203 3.12 -7.38 2.48
C PHE A 203 3.63 -8.35 3.54
N PRO A 204 4.56 -9.27 3.20
CA PRO A 204 5.10 -10.25 4.13
C PRO A 204 6.08 -9.60 5.11
N ASN A 205 6.41 -10.31 6.20
CA ASN A 205 7.31 -9.80 7.24
C ASN A 205 8.70 -9.43 6.70
N GLN A 206 9.20 -10.18 5.71
CA GLN A 206 10.52 -9.95 5.08
C GLN A 206 10.68 -8.56 4.45
N TYR A 207 9.60 -7.89 4.06
CA TYR A 207 9.65 -6.52 3.56
C TYR A 207 10.03 -5.51 4.67
N TYR A 208 9.63 -5.80 5.91
CA TYR A 208 9.80 -4.92 7.07
C TYR A 208 10.99 -5.32 7.94
N ASP A 209 11.35 -6.61 7.97
CA ASP A 209 12.38 -7.21 8.83
C ASP A 209 13.81 -7.01 8.30
N TRP A 210 14.20 -5.73 8.19
CA TRP A 210 15.59 -5.32 7.96
C TRP A 210 15.84 -3.95 8.59
N LYS A 211 17.06 -3.75 9.07
CA LYS A 211 17.55 -2.54 9.73
C LYS A 211 17.50 -1.33 8.79
N PHE A 212 17.26 -0.15 9.34
CA PHE A 212 17.38 1.12 8.63
C PHE A 212 18.85 1.50 8.44
N SER A 213 19.15 2.35 7.45
CA SER A 213 20.54 2.74 7.16
C SER A 213 21.26 3.32 8.39
N TYR A 214 20.59 4.09 9.23
CA TYR A 214 21.21 4.72 10.41
C TYR A 214 21.59 3.73 11.53
N GLU A 215 21.05 2.51 11.54
CA GLU A 215 21.24 1.59 12.65
C GLU A 215 22.66 1.02 12.69
N GLY A 216 23.40 1.35 13.75
CA GLY A 216 24.81 0.97 13.92
C GLY A 216 25.80 1.98 13.31
N GLN A 217 25.30 3.07 12.73
CA GLN A 217 26.14 4.17 12.23
C GLN A 217 26.39 5.23 13.30
N ALA A 218 27.53 5.90 13.17
CA ALA A 218 27.88 7.10 13.93
C ALA A 218 28.73 7.99 13.03
N LYS A 219 28.64 9.31 13.22
CA LYS A 219 29.56 10.27 12.62
C LYS A 219 30.96 10.03 13.19
N VAL A 220 32.00 10.29 12.41
CA VAL A 220 33.38 10.24 12.89
C VAL A 220 33.97 11.63 12.79
N ASN A 221 34.49 12.15 13.90
CA ASN A 221 35.23 13.41 13.87
C ASN A 221 36.55 13.20 13.10
N PRO A 222 36.76 13.86 11.95
CA PRO A 222 37.92 13.60 11.11
C PRO A 222 39.25 14.00 11.74
N ARG A 223 39.24 14.74 12.85
CA ARG A 223 40.45 15.20 13.57
C ARG A 223 40.79 14.37 14.79
N THR A 224 39.79 13.77 15.44
CA THR A 224 39.96 13.05 16.72
C THR A 224 39.60 11.58 16.64
N ASP A 225 39.06 11.12 15.51
CA ASP A 225 38.52 9.76 15.31
C ASP A 225 37.39 9.40 16.30
N GLU A 226 36.81 10.41 16.95
CA GLU A 226 35.73 10.23 17.89
C GLU A 226 34.43 9.86 17.18
N ARG A 227 33.75 8.83 17.68
CA ARG A 227 32.44 8.40 17.18
C ARG A 227 31.34 9.21 17.85
N ILE A 228 30.65 10.03 17.06
CA ILE A 228 29.56 10.90 17.49
C ILE A 228 28.23 10.26 17.05
N PRO A 229 27.33 9.89 17.97
CA PRO A 229 26.04 9.33 17.59
C PRO A 229 25.21 10.36 16.82
N TYR A 230 24.34 9.87 15.93
CA TYR A 230 23.32 10.71 15.31
C TYR A 230 22.25 11.11 16.34
N VAL A 231 21.66 12.29 16.16
CA VAL A 231 20.60 12.83 17.03
C VAL A 231 19.23 12.42 16.48
N TYR A 232 18.42 11.80 17.33
CA TYR A 232 17.08 11.35 16.95
C TYR A 232 16.14 12.54 16.68
N LEU A 233 15.31 12.42 15.64
CA LEU A 233 14.39 13.46 15.10
C LEU A 233 15.06 14.67 14.44
N GLU A 234 16.37 14.82 14.56
CA GLU A 234 17.14 15.86 13.86
C GLU A 234 17.91 15.28 12.67
N GLU A 235 18.63 14.18 12.90
CA GLU A 235 19.50 13.56 11.90
C GLU A 235 18.97 12.19 11.45
N TYR A 236 18.05 11.58 12.19
CA TYR A 236 17.36 10.37 11.75
C TYR A 236 16.00 10.21 12.42
N ALA A 237 15.07 9.55 11.72
CA ALA A 237 13.79 9.15 12.28
C ALA A 237 13.34 7.82 11.67
N SER A 238 12.81 6.94 12.52
CA SER A 238 12.14 5.72 12.07
C SER A 238 10.81 6.05 11.38
N PRO A 239 10.25 5.15 10.56
CA PRO A 239 8.99 5.44 9.88
C PRO A 239 7.81 5.80 10.79
N LYS A 240 7.76 5.23 12.00
CA LYS A 240 6.73 5.54 13.00
C LYS A 240 6.77 6.99 13.48
N ASP A 241 7.96 7.56 13.55
CA ASP A 241 8.19 8.89 14.13
C ASP A 241 8.58 9.93 13.08
N ILE A 242 8.54 9.57 11.79
CA ILE A 242 8.95 10.48 10.72
C ILE A 242 8.11 11.76 10.68
N ASP A 243 6.85 11.72 11.09
CA ASP A 243 5.97 12.89 11.18
C ASP A 243 6.47 13.95 12.20
N LYS A 244 7.46 13.62 13.04
CA LYS A 244 8.00 14.48 14.10
C LYS A 244 9.30 15.19 13.73
N ILE A 245 9.86 14.93 12.53
CA ILE A 245 11.06 15.64 12.08
C ILE A 245 10.74 17.10 11.78
N THR A 246 11.76 17.94 11.83
CA THR A 246 11.66 19.40 11.67
C THR A 246 12.31 19.90 10.38
N ASP A 247 12.57 19.00 9.42
CA ASP A 247 13.18 19.36 8.13
C ASP A 247 12.26 20.27 7.27
N PHE A 248 10.96 20.22 7.58
CA PHE A 248 9.89 21.15 7.17
C PHE A 248 9.13 21.65 8.41
N ASP A 249 8.57 22.87 8.35
CA ASP A 249 7.78 23.46 9.45
C ASP A 249 6.60 22.57 9.90
N ASP A 250 5.95 21.89 8.94
CA ASP A 250 4.92 20.89 9.19
C ASP A 250 5.12 19.67 8.26
N PHE A 251 6.12 18.85 8.57
CA PHE A 251 6.42 17.67 7.77
C PHE A 251 5.24 16.68 7.72
N LYS A 252 4.44 16.60 8.78
CA LYS A 252 3.28 15.71 8.82
C LYS A 252 2.29 16.06 7.70
N SER A 253 1.89 17.32 7.58
CA SER A 253 0.99 17.77 6.51
C SER A 253 1.61 17.55 5.12
N VAL A 254 2.92 17.83 4.99
CA VAL A 254 3.66 17.55 3.75
C VAL A 254 3.58 16.07 3.37
N ARG A 255 3.84 15.16 4.32
CA ARG A 255 3.77 13.72 4.08
C ARG A 255 2.35 13.27 3.74
N GLU A 256 1.33 13.74 4.45
CA GLU A 256 -0.08 13.42 4.16
C GLU A 256 -0.50 13.87 2.74
N GLU A 257 0.08 14.95 2.24
CA GLU A 257 -0.20 15.46 0.92
C GLU A 257 0.54 14.69 -0.18
N TYR A 258 1.85 14.46 -0.01
CA TYR A 258 2.77 14.04 -1.08
C TYR A 258 3.30 12.60 -1.00
N LEU A 259 3.07 11.85 0.08
CA LEU A 259 3.57 10.47 0.21
C LEU A 259 3.17 9.57 -0.97
N ASP A 260 1.92 9.66 -1.43
CA ASP A 260 1.42 8.89 -2.57
C ASP A 260 2.19 9.23 -3.87
N LEU A 261 2.55 10.51 -4.05
CA LEU A 261 3.36 10.95 -5.19
C LEU A 261 4.78 10.36 -5.11
N TRP A 262 5.41 10.42 -3.94
CA TRP A 262 6.76 9.87 -3.74
C TRP A 262 6.81 8.36 -3.94
N VAL A 263 5.81 7.64 -3.40
CA VAL A 263 5.63 6.20 -3.63
C VAL A 263 5.45 5.90 -5.12
N GLN A 264 4.65 6.70 -5.83
CA GLN A 264 4.46 6.56 -7.28
C GLN A 264 5.74 6.83 -8.07
N LYS A 265 6.52 7.84 -7.69
CA LYS A 265 7.83 8.13 -8.31
C LYS A 265 8.81 6.96 -8.11
N ALA A 266 8.93 6.44 -6.88
CA ALA A 266 9.77 5.28 -6.58
C ALA A 266 9.36 4.04 -7.39
N LYS A 267 8.04 3.77 -7.46
CA LYS A 267 7.50 2.68 -8.27
C LYS A 267 7.77 2.87 -9.76
N THR A 268 7.52 4.07 -10.30
CA THR A 268 7.74 4.40 -11.73
C THR A 268 9.22 4.24 -12.11
N TYR A 269 10.12 4.73 -11.26
CA TYR A 269 11.56 4.58 -11.45
C TYR A 269 11.97 3.10 -11.46
N ALA A 270 11.52 2.32 -10.46
CA ALA A 270 11.76 0.89 -10.39
C ALA A 270 11.19 0.14 -11.62
N GLU A 271 9.96 0.46 -12.05
CA GLU A 271 9.33 -0.12 -13.23
C GLU A 271 10.10 0.18 -14.51
N CYS A 272 10.67 1.37 -14.67
CA CYS A 272 11.52 1.70 -15.81
C CYS A 272 12.78 0.82 -15.81
N VAL A 273 13.52 0.79 -14.70
CA VAL A 273 14.84 0.12 -14.68
C VAL A 273 14.74 -1.41 -14.70
N PHE A 274 13.70 -1.98 -14.11
CA PHE A 274 13.50 -3.44 -14.06
C PHE A 274 12.66 -3.99 -15.22
N ASN A 275 12.22 -3.16 -16.17
CA ASN A 275 11.54 -3.59 -17.41
C ASN A 275 12.19 -2.94 -18.65
N ALA A 276 13.50 -3.11 -18.77
CA ALA A 276 14.30 -2.51 -19.83
C ALA A 276 14.81 -3.58 -20.81
N ASP A 277 14.61 -3.33 -22.10
CA ASP A 277 14.97 -4.24 -23.19
C ASP A 277 15.74 -3.45 -24.25
N TYR A 278 16.99 -3.86 -24.49
CA TYR A 278 17.87 -3.16 -25.44
C TYR A 278 17.30 -3.02 -26.86
N ARG A 279 16.34 -3.86 -27.25
CA ARG A 279 15.70 -3.87 -28.58
C ARG A 279 14.64 -2.78 -28.72
N THR A 280 13.99 -2.41 -27.62
CA THR A 280 12.84 -1.49 -27.61
C THR A 280 13.08 -0.22 -26.80
N ILE A 281 14.17 -0.16 -26.02
CA ILE A 281 14.52 1.03 -25.23
C ILE A 281 14.68 2.27 -26.12
N ASP A 282 13.97 3.32 -25.75
CA ASP A 282 13.78 4.53 -26.53
C ASP A 282 13.77 5.81 -25.65
N ASP A 283 13.49 6.95 -26.27
CA ASP A 283 13.41 8.24 -25.56
C ASP A 283 12.20 8.30 -24.62
N LYS A 284 11.13 7.54 -24.88
CA LYS A 284 9.97 7.48 -23.99
C LYS A 284 10.38 6.87 -22.66
N TRP A 285 11.11 5.75 -22.69
CA TRP A 285 11.68 5.14 -21.49
C TRP A 285 12.55 6.14 -20.70
N ALA A 286 13.46 6.85 -21.40
CA ALA A 286 14.34 7.83 -20.76
C ALA A 286 13.56 8.99 -20.12
N ASN A 287 12.54 9.52 -20.80
CA ASN A 287 11.73 10.60 -20.27
C ASN A 287 10.85 10.15 -19.09
N THR A 288 10.32 8.91 -19.10
CA THR A 288 9.58 8.36 -17.98
C THR A 288 10.48 8.20 -16.75
N LEU A 289 11.70 7.66 -16.93
CA LEU A 289 12.69 7.56 -15.86
C LEU A 289 13.02 8.95 -15.26
N LEU A 290 13.29 9.94 -16.11
CA LEU A 290 13.59 11.32 -15.69
C LEU A 290 12.42 11.98 -14.97
N SER A 291 11.17 11.67 -15.30
CA SER A 291 9.99 12.26 -14.63
C SER A 291 9.87 11.89 -13.14
N ALA A 292 10.54 10.80 -12.72
CA ALA A 292 10.59 10.36 -11.33
C ALA A 292 11.87 10.82 -10.60
N ASP A 293 12.88 11.29 -11.33
CA ASP A 293 14.19 11.65 -10.80
C ASP A 293 14.18 13.03 -10.11
N TYR A 294 15.01 13.23 -9.10
CA TYR A 294 15.13 14.51 -8.37
C TYR A 294 15.55 15.71 -9.25
N SER A 295 16.15 15.45 -10.42
CA SER A 295 16.58 16.49 -11.35
C SER A 295 15.42 17.07 -12.16
N TYR A 296 14.26 16.41 -12.16
CA TYR A 296 13.13 16.80 -12.99
C TYR A 296 12.73 18.26 -12.77
N GLY A 297 12.55 19.01 -13.87
CA GLY A 297 12.26 20.44 -13.82
C GLY A 297 13.48 21.36 -13.71
N HIS A 298 14.71 20.80 -13.63
CA HIS A 298 15.95 21.58 -13.57
C HIS A 298 16.85 21.34 -14.79
N ASP A 299 16.74 22.19 -15.82
CA ASP A 299 17.34 22.01 -17.15
C ASP A 299 18.81 21.55 -17.16
N ASN A 300 19.66 22.19 -16.35
CA ASN A 300 21.09 21.85 -16.30
C ASN A 300 21.35 20.44 -15.74
N LEU A 301 20.60 20.03 -14.71
CA LEU A 301 20.73 18.67 -14.19
C LEU A 301 20.10 17.66 -15.12
N VAL A 302 18.90 17.93 -15.63
CA VAL A 302 18.24 17.05 -16.61
C VAL A 302 19.16 16.79 -17.80
N LYS A 303 19.91 17.81 -18.24
CA LYS A 303 20.91 17.64 -19.31
C LYS A 303 22.02 16.65 -18.92
N ARG A 304 22.60 16.80 -17.72
CA ARG A 304 23.61 15.87 -17.20
C ARG A 304 23.05 14.45 -17.06
N GLU A 305 21.84 14.32 -16.54
CA GLU A 305 21.21 13.02 -16.36
C GLU A 305 20.86 12.35 -17.68
N LYS A 306 20.46 13.11 -18.70
CA LYS A 306 20.29 12.60 -20.06
C LYS A 306 21.59 12.03 -20.63
N GLU A 307 22.75 12.59 -20.28
CA GLU A 307 24.06 12.06 -20.72
C GLU A 307 24.36 10.72 -20.04
N SER A 308 24.15 10.61 -18.72
CA SER A 308 24.26 9.35 -17.98
C SER A 308 23.33 8.27 -18.52
N ILE A 309 22.07 8.62 -18.79
CA ILE A 309 21.06 7.71 -19.36
C ILE A 309 21.47 7.24 -20.76
N LYS A 310 21.96 8.13 -21.62
CA LYS A 310 22.44 7.76 -22.97
C LYS A 310 23.59 6.78 -22.88
N GLN A 311 24.51 6.97 -21.94
CA GLN A 311 25.62 6.05 -21.71
C GLN A 311 25.12 4.68 -21.26
N TYR A 312 24.18 4.62 -20.30
CA TYR A 312 23.52 3.37 -19.92
C TYR A 312 22.85 2.66 -21.10
N ILE A 313 22.07 3.37 -21.92
CA ILE A 313 21.41 2.80 -23.10
C ILE A 313 22.43 2.21 -24.08
N LYS A 314 23.56 2.89 -24.30
CA LYS A 314 24.65 2.41 -25.14
C LYS A 314 25.24 1.11 -24.57
N ASP A 315 25.52 1.06 -23.27
CA ASP A 315 26.07 -0.12 -22.60
C ASP A 315 25.08 -1.29 -22.63
N MET A 316 23.79 -1.02 -22.40
CA MET A 316 22.71 -2.00 -22.47
C MET A 316 22.63 -2.66 -23.86
N LYS A 317 22.73 -1.85 -24.92
CA LYS A 317 22.74 -2.32 -26.32
C LYS A 317 23.99 -3.14 -26.66
N ALA A 318 25.16 -2.70 -26.23
CA ALA A 318 26.41 -3.45 -26.44
C ALA A 318 26.35 -4.84 -25.77
N ASN A 319 25.76 -4.89 -24.57
CA ASN A 319 25.61 -6.10 -23.76
C ASN A 319 24.38 -6.95 -24.10
N ARG A 320 23.50 -6.48 -24.99
CA ARG A 320 22.22 -7.15 -25.32
C ARG A 320 21.40 -7.47 -24.07
N THR A 321 21.35 -6.52 -23.14
CA THR A 321 20.67 -6.74 -21.85
C THR A 321 19.16 -6.65 -22.01
N VAL A 322 18.45 -7.64 -21.45
CA VAL A 322 17.01 -7.61 -21.26
C VAL A 322 16.72 -7.98 -19.82
N ILE A 323 15.99 -7.13 -19.11
CA ILE A 323 15.52 -7.35 -17.75
C ILE A 323 14.01 -7.12 -17.70
N GLU A 324 13.31 -7.98 -16.97
CA GLU A 324 11.87 -7.83 -16.75
C GLU A 324 11.50 -8.10 -15.29
N SER A 325 10.38 -7.52 -14.89
CA SER A 325 9.76 -7.72 -13.60
C SER A 325 8.33 -8.25 -13.76
N SER A 326 7.94 -9.14 -12.85
CA SER A 326 6.55 -9.60 -12.73
C SER A 326 5.77 -8.84 -11.66
N LYS A 327 6.49 -8.19 -10.74
CA LYS A 327 5.91 -7.50 -9.59
C LYS A 327 6.90 -6.47 -9.04
N ILE A 328 6.40 -5.26 -8.82
CA ILE A 328 7.08 -4.19 -8.09
C ILE A 328 6.10 -3.64 -7.07
N ALA A 329 6.54 -3.46 -5.84
CA ALA A 329 5.72 -2.93 -4.77
C ALA A 329 6.52 -2.01 -3.85
N VAL A 330 5.86 -0.92 -3.46
CA VAL A 330 6.38 0.11 -2.57
C VAL A 330 5.29 0.40 -1.54
N ASP A 331 5.66 0.40 -0.27
CA ASP A 331 4.78 0.76 0.84
C ASP A 331 5.26 2.07 1.48
N GLY A 332 4.38 3.08 1.50
CA GLY A 332 4.66 4.38 2.11
C GLY A 332 4.87 4.31 3.63
N SER A 333 4.45 3.23 4.30
CA SER A 333 4.78 2.98 5.71
C SER A 333 6.28 2.84 5.97
N SER A 334 7.07 2.55 4.93
CA SER A 334 8.52 2.36 5.02
C SER A 334 9.34 3.64 4.93
N LEU A 335 8.72 4.79 4.71
CA LEU A 335 9.42 6.06 4.61
C LEU A 335 10.14 6.35 5.94
N TYR A 336 11.47 6.44 5.92
CA TYR A 336 12.28 6.87 7.05
C TYR A 336 13.21 8.02 6.65
N TYR A 337 13.80 8.68 7.64
CA TYR A 337 14.71 9.79 7.43
C TYR A 337 16.09 9.47 8.01
N PHE A 338 17.14 9.81 7.27
CA PHE A 338 18.52 9.73 7.73
C PHE A 338 19.40 10.76 7.00
N ASP A 339 20.05 11.62 7.76
CA ASP A 339 21.09 12.57 7.32
C ASP A 339 20.70 13.38 6.08
N GLY A 340 19.54 14.05 6.15
CA GLY A 340 19.02 14.88 5.05
C GLY A 340 18.33 14.09 3.92
N VAL A 341 18.21 12.76 4.03
CA VAL A 341 17.67 11.90 2.98
C VAL A 341 16.44 11.13 3.47
N TYR A 342 15.39 11.16 2.66
CA TYR A 342 14.20 10.33 2.86
C TYR A 342 14.38 9.01 2.12
N THR A 343 14.03 7.87 2.72
CA THR A 343 14.22 6.57 2.08
C THR A 343 12.95 5.76 2.09
N LEU A 344 12.59 5.20 0.94
CA LEU A 344 11.51 4.23 0.76
C LEU A 344 12.07 2.85 0.43
N ARG A 345 11.38 1.81 0.89
CA ARG A 345 11.69 0.42 0.55
C ARG A 345 10.94 0.01 -0.72
N VAL A 346 11.58 -0.81 -1.54
CA VAL A 346 11.02 -1.34 -2.79
C VAL A 346 11.23 -2.84 -2.83
N TYR A 347 10.16 -3.58 -3.06
CA TYR A 347 10.21 -4.99 -3.42
C TYR A 347 10.16 -5.15 -4.94
N VAL A 348 10.98 -6.05 -5.47
CA VAL A 348 10.98 -6.40 -6.89
C VAL A 348 11.09 -7.91 -7.07
N LYS A 349 10.21 -8.47 -7.91
CA LYS A 349 10.36 -9.80 -8.49
C LYS A 349 10.78 -9.69 -9.95
N TYR A 350 12.05 -9.96 -10.23
CA TYR A 350 12.66 -9.73 -11.54
C TYR A 350 13.42 -10.94 -12.05
N ARG A 351 13.79 -10.90 -13.34
CA ARG A 351 14.81 -11.76 -13.93
C ARG A 351 15.54 -11.02 -15.03
N VAL A 352 16.84 -11.31 -15.17
CA VAL A 352 17.60 -10.92 -16.34
C VAL A 352 17.41 -12.00 -17.39
N LEU A 353 16.85 -11.67 -18.55
CA LEU A 353 16.56 -12.61 -19.64
C LEU A 353 17.74 -12.81 -20.58
N SER A 354 18.54 -11.78 -20.80
CA SER A 354 19.80 -11.85 -21.53
C SER A 354 20.74 -10.76 -21.04
N SER A 355 22.04 -11.04 -21.03
CA SER A 355 23.10 -10.04 -20.88
C SER A 355 24.44 -10.69 -21.20
N LYS A 356 25.36 -9.94 -21.81
CA LYS A 356 26.77 -10.33 -21.93
C LYS A 356 27.59 -9.96 -20.69
N VAL A 357 27.01 -9.22 -19.75
CA VAL A 357 27.66 -8.93 -18.47
C VAL A 357 27.79 -10.26 -17.71
N GLY A 358 29.03 -10.66 -17.43
CA GLY A 358 29.34 -11.92 -16.77
C GLY A 358 28.69 -12.06 -15.40
N TYR A 359 28.51 -13.33 -14.98
CA TYR A 359 28.08 -13.70 -13.64
C TYR A 359 29.29 -13.75 -12.71
N GLY A 360 29.12 -13.28 -11.48
CA GLY A 360 30.18 -13.37 -10.48
C GLY A 360 31.21 -12.28 -10.66
N VAL A 361 30.82 -11.06 -10.30
CA VAL A 361 31.80 -10.08 -9.85
C VAL A 361 32.36 -10.65 -8.55
N ASP A 362 33.62 -11.06 -8.57
CA ASP A 362 34.36 -11.47 -7.38
C ASP A 362 34.24 -10.36 -6.32
N THR A 363 34.13 -10.73 -5.04
CA THR A 363 34.07 -9.78 -3.92
C THR A 363 35.29 -8.84 -3.88
N ASP A 364 36.35 -9.18 -4.60
CA ASP A 364 37.59 -8.42 -4.75
C ASP A 364 37.63 -7.48 -5.98
N THR A 365 36.59 -7.46 -6.82
CA THR A 365 36.51 -6.47 -7.91
C THR A 365 36.30 -5.09 -7.29
N LEU A 366 37.20 -4.16 -7.60
CA LEU A 366 37.08 -2.77 -7.13
C LEU A 366 35.69 -2.22 -7.47
N ILE A 367 35.06 -1.56 -6.49
CA ILE A 367 33.70 -1.00 -6.57
C ILE A 367 33.47 -0.16 -7.85
N MET A 368 34.53 0.47 -8.36
CA MET A 368 34.55 1.33 -9.55
C MET A 368 34.48 0.58 -10.90
N GLU A 369 34.68 -0.74 -10.90
CA GLU A 369 34.62 -1.58 -12.11
C GLU A 369 33.31 -2.38 -12.21
N ASN A 370 32.34 -2.09 -11.33
CA ASN A 370 31.12 -2.87 -11.18
C ASN A 370 30.29 -2.93 -12.49
N PRO A 371 30.23 -4.10 -13.15
CA PRO A 371 29.58 -4.20 -14.45
C PRO A 371 28.04 -4.22 -14.34
N TYR A 372 27.47 -4.35 -13.13
CA TYR A 372 26.01 -4.39 -12.95
C TYR A 372 25.34 -3.03 -13.19
N GLY A 373 26.08 -1.91 -13.14
CA GLY A 373 25.61 -0.61 -13.64
C GLY A 373 25.28 -0.60 -15.14
N LYS A 374 25.70 -1.64 -15.89
CA LYS A 374 25.34 -1.88 -17.29
C LYS A 374 24.08 -2.76 -17.44
N ILE A 375 23.54 -3.27 -16.32
CA ILE A 375 22.28 -4.04 -16.28
C ILE A 375 21.15 -3.14 -15.79
N LEU A 376 21.31 -2.53 -14.62
CA LEU A 376 20.33 -1.62 -14.03
C LEU A 376 20.87 -0.20 -14.02
N TYR A 377 20.04 0.74 -14.45
CA TYR A 377 20.36 2.16 -14.31
C TYR A 377 20.21 2.61 -12.86
N THR A 378 21.24 3.28 -12.35
CA THR A 378 21.18 4.08 -11.12
C THR A 378 22.34 5.08 -11.09
N ARG A 379 22.16 6.15 -10.31
CA ARG A 379 23.21 7.10 -9.96
C ARG A 379 24.00 6.66 -8.73
N TYR A 380 23.49 5.67 -8.00
CA TYR A 380 24.20 5.10 -6.87
C TYR A 380 25.43 4.36 -7.40
N PRO A 381 26.63 4.55 -6.80
CA PRO A 381 27.87 4.04 -7.36
C PRO A 381 27.94 2.50 -7.42
N ILE A 382 27.06 1.79 -6.72
CA ILE A 382 27.11 0.34 -6.58
C ILE A 382 25.79 -0.29 -7.02
N VAL A 383 25.85 -1.26 -7.93
CA VAL A 383 24.72 -2.17 -8.21
C VAL A 383 25.16 -3.57 -7.83
N CYS A 384 24.37 -4.33 -7.09
CA CYS A 384 24.70 -5.70 -6.72
C CYS A 384 23.47 -6.60 -6.82
N LEU A 385 23.47 -7.50 -7.81
CA LEU A 385 22.40 -8.46 -8.09
C LEU A 385 22.85 -9.90 -7.81
N ARG A 386 23.54 -10.13 -6.68
CA ARG A 386 24.25 -11.38 -6.29
C ARG A 386 23.69 -12.63 -6.98
N SER A 387 24.56 -13.30 -7.73
CA SER A 387 24.30 -14.64 -8.28
C SER A 387 22.98 -14.77 -9.05
N TYR A 388 22.51 -13.71 -9.73
CA TYR A 388 21.39 -13.83 -10.65
C TYR A 388 21.70 -14.87 -11.72
N THR A 389 20.72 -15.70 -12.07
CA THR A 389 20.85 -16.67 -13.17
C THR A 389 19.98 -16.19 -14.32
N ILE A 390 20.52 -16.18 -15.55
CA ILE A 390 19.72 -15.76 -16.71
C ILE A 390 18.46 -16.62 -16.81
N GLY A 391 17.32 -15.96 -17.04
CA GLY A 391 16.01 -16.57 -17.21
C GLY A 391 15.30 -16.97 -15.91
N LYS A 392 15.97 -16.92 -14.74
CA LYS A 392 15.37 -17.31 -13.46
C LYS A 392 14.83 -16.12 -12.69
N TRP A 393 13.60 -16.27 -12.19
CA TRP A 393 12.97 -15.31 -11.29
C TRP A 393 13.69 -15.25 -9.95
N LYS A 394 13.90 -14.03 -9.47
CA LYS A 394 14.43 -13.71 -8.15
C LYS A 394 13.56 -12.64 -7.50
N GLU A 395 13.52 -12.66 -6.18
CA GLU A 395 12.81 -11.68 -5.36
C GLU A 395 13.84 -10.97 -4.46
N SER A 396 13.82 -9.64 -4.46
CA SER A 396 14.77 -8.81 -3.73
C SER A 396 14.10 -7.56 -3.19
N TYR A 397 14.76 -6.95 -2.21
CA TYR A 397 14.34 -5.72 -1.54
C TYR A 397 15.45 -4.69 -1.65
N PHE A 398 15.07 -3.44 -1.92
CA PHE A 398 15.98 -2.34 -2.18
C PHE A 398 15.51 -1.09 -1.47
N ASP A 399 16.44 -0.15 -1.25
CA ASP A 399 16.13 1.19 -0.79
C ASP A 399 16.17 2.16 -1.98
N VAL A 400 15.28 3.14 -1.96
CA VAL A 400 15.29 4.28 -2.86
C VAL A 400 15.30 5.53 -2.01
N GLU A 401 16.37 6.28 -2.15
CA GLU A 401 16.60 7.56 -1.50
C GLU A 401 15.94 8.66 -2.33
N LEU A 402 15.19 9.52 -1.64
CA LEU A 402 14.49 10.66 -2.20
C LEU A 402 15.20 11.94 -1.78
N GLY A 403 15.24 12.90 -2.70
CA GLY A 403 15.81 14.20 -2.45
C GLY A 403 15.28 15.25 -3.42
N TRP A 404 15.81 16.45 -3.32
CA TRP A 404 15.47 17.59 -4.18
C TRP A 404 16.75 18.36 -4.50
N TYR A 405 16.77 19.05 -5.64
CA TYR A 405 17.95 19.80 -6.07
C TYR A 405 17.89 21.29 -5.72
N ALA A 406 16.75 21.95 -5.89
CA ALA A 406 16.60 23.37 -5.58
C ALA A 406 15.18 23.71 -5.12
N ASN A 407 15.09 24.56 -4.09
CA ASN A 407 13.91 24.85 -3.27
C ASN A 407 13.36 23.59 -2.57
N LYS A 408 13.19 23.63 -1.24
CA LYS A 408 12.56 22.55 -0.47
C LYS A 408 11.06 22.46 -0.81
N SER A 409 10.73 22.09 -2.05
CA SER A 409 9.36 21.95 -2.55
C SER A 409 8.99 20.46 -2.51
N PRO A 410 8.04 20.06 -1.67
CA PRO A 410 7.72 18.64 -1.47
C PRO A 410 7.23 17.89 -2.70
N ASP A 411 6.56 18.57 -3.63
CA ASP A 411 6.09 18.04 -4.91
C ASP A 411 7.24 17.64 -5.85
N ASN A 412 8.38 18.33 -5.73
CA ASN A 412 9.59 18.11 -6.52
C ASN A 412 10.54 17.07 -5.93
N ILE A 413 10.26 16.54 -4.74
CA ILE A 413 11.03 15.41 -4.20
C ILE A 413 10.95 14.25 -5.19
N GLY A 414 12.09 13.79 -5.65
CA GLY A 414 12.25 12.73 -6.63
C GLY A 414 13.35 11.77 -6.20
N ILE A 415 13.64 10.79 -7.06
CA ILE A 415 14.64 9.77 -6.74
C ILE A 415 16.02 10.42 -6.78
N PHE A 416 16.71 10.44 -5.64
CA PHE A 416 18.09 10.93 -5.50
C PHE A 416 19.10 9.80 -5.68
N TYR A 417 18.88 8.64 -5.08
CA TYR A 417 19.62 7.43 -5.36
C TYR A 417 18.70 6.22 -5.34
N ALA A 418 18.90 5.29 -6.27
CA ALA A 418 18.26 3.99 -6.23
C ALA A 418 19.30 2.93 -5.86
N VAL A 419 19.23 2.40 -4.65
CA VAL A 419 20.25 1.54 -4.06
C VAL A 419 19.95 0.10 -4.42
N TRP A 420 20.30 -0.27 -5.66
CA TRP A 420 20.13 -1.62 -6.21
C TRP A 420 21.20 -2.60 -5.70
N ASP A 421 21.35 -2.71 -4.38
CA ASP A 421 22.39 -3.51 -3.73
C ASP A 421 21.80 -4.56 -2.78
N GLU A 422 21.76 -5.82 -3.25
CA GLU A 422 21.28 -6.95 -2.46
C GLU A 422 22.19 -7.31 -1.28
N LEU A 423 23.48 -6.96 -1.32
CA LEU A 423 24.39 -7.18 -0.20
C LEU A 423 24.03 -6.28 0.99
N LEU A 424 23.56 -5.06 0.72
CA LEU A 424 23.06 -4.17 1.77
C LEU A 424 21.78 -4.70 2.39
N TYR A 425 20.92 -5.37 1.64
CA TYR A 425 19.76 -6.08 2.20
C TYR A 425 20.22 -7.23 3.10
N ASP A 426 21.07 -8.13 2.62
CA ASP A 426 21.56 -9.29 3.37
C ASP A 426 22.19 -8.89 4.72
N LYS A 427 23.01 -7.83 4.73
CA LYS A 427 23.67 -7.32 5.95
C LYS A 427 22.70 -6.69 6.95
N ARG A 428 21.57 -6.17 6.48
CA ARG A 428 20.58 -5.48 7.30
C ARG A 428 19.40 -6.35 7.67
N ARG A 429 19.20 -7.50 7.02
CA ARG A 429 18.10 -8.42 7.33
C ARG A 429 18.12 -8.84 8.79
N VAL A 430 16.92 -8.94 9.36
CA VAL A 430 16.71 -9.35 10.74
C VAL A 430 16.25 -10.80 10.70
N ASP A 431 17.15 -11.71 11.07
CA ASP A 431 16.87 -13.15 11.09
C ASP A 431 15.90 -13.54 12.19
#